data_AF-T1AQ09-F1
#
_entry.id   AF-T1AQ09-F1
#
_cell.length_a   1.000
_cell.length_b   1.000
_cell.length_c   1.000
_cell.angle_alpha   90.00
_cell.angle_beta   90.00
_cell.angle_gamma   90.00
#
_symmetry.space_group_name_H-M   'P 1'
#
loop_
_entity.id
_entity.type
_entity.pdbx_description
1 polymer ?
#
loop_
_entity_poly.entity_id
_entity_poly.type
_entity_poly.pdbx_seq_one_letter_code
_entity_poly.pdbx_strand_id
1 'polypeptide(L)'
;SRMFLNPGTKVTVLNLLKGVIVDSGNDATVALAQKIGGTRAGFVTLMNDYAQRLGLHSTHYEDVDGLPVPDHYTTARDLATLAVDLIRDFPQYRFIFKIKKFTWDHITQRNRVSLLWTDPYVKGMKTGYTKAAGYCMLIYADRKGMGLISVVLKTPSWDARVNDSQALITYGYNFFKNERVATAGTVLSKPRVYESAAGYAPVGPAHSVLLTVTRGHHALQTHIVWNHWPLVAPLAAGADVGT
;
A
#
# COMPACT_ATOMS: atom_id res chain seq x y z
N SER A 1 4.96 -15.56 16.41
CA SER A 1 4.89 -16.73 15.48
C SER A 1 6.29 -17.11 15.08
N ARG A 2 6.52 -18.20 14.35
CA ARG A 2 7.87 -18.60 13.91
C ARG A 2 7.85 -19.28 12.54
N MET A 3 8.88 -19.04 11.75
CA MET A 3 9.20 -19.76 10.52
C MET A 3 9.96 -21.07 10.80
N PHE A 4 10.45 -21.26 12.04
CA PHE A 4 11.24 -22.40 12.51
C PHE A 4 12.66 -22.41 11.91
N LEU A 5 13.35 -21.27 12.03
CA LEU A 5 14.76 -21.17 11.64
C LEU A 5 15.68 -21.86 12.66
N ASN A 6 16.58 -22.70 12.16
CA ASN A 6 17.64 -23.30 12.97
C ASN A 6 18.90 -22.41 12.93
N PRO A 7 19.60 -22.19 14.06
CA PRO A 7 20.86 -21.45 14.08
C PRO A 7 21.88 -22.02 13.08
N GLY A 8 22.59 -21.14 12.37
CA GLY A 8 23.61 -21.53 11.39
C GLY A 8 23.07 -21.93 10.00
N THR A 9 21.74 -22.08 9.84
CA THR A 9 21.15 -22.37 8.52
C THR A 9 21.22 -21.14 7.61
N LYS A 10 21.66 -21.33 6.36
CA LYS A 10 21.63 -20.29 5.33
C LYS A 10 20.26 -20.27 4.66
N VAL A 11 19.59 -19.13 4.71
CA VAL A 11 18.25 -18.94 4.12
C VAL A 11 18.27 -17.75 3.18
N THR A 12 17.62 -17.87 2.03
CA THR A 12 17.53 -16.76 1.07
C THR A 12 16.62 -15.65 1.62
N VAL A 13 16.90 -14.40 1.27
CA VAL A 13 16.07 -13.24 1.65
C VAL A 13 14.62 -13.45 1.23
N LEU A 14 14.38 -14.01 0.03
CA LEU A 14 13.03 -14.28 -0.44
C LEU A 14 12.27 -15.28 0.46
N ASN A 15 12.94 -16.33 0.96
CA ASN A 15 12.29 -17.27 1.88
C ASN A 15 12.04 -16.65 3.25
N LEU A 16 12.95 -15.81 3.75
CA LEU A 16 12.72 -15.05 4.99
C LEU A 16 11.52 -14.12 4.82
N LEU A 17 11.41 -13.38 3.70
CA LEU A 17 10.26 -12.52 3.40
C LEU A 17 8.95 -13.32 3.33
N LYS A 18 8.95 -14.51 2.72
CA LYS A 18 7.79 -15.41 2.74
C LYS A 18 7.42 -15.81 4.18
N GLY A 19 8.38 -16.16 5.03
CA GLY A 19 8.14 -16.46 6.45
C GLY A 19 7.59 -15.27 7.23
N VAL A 20 8.09 -14.06 7.00
CA VAL A 20 7.57 -12.84 7.63
C VAL A 20 6.13 -12.56 7.21
N ILE A 21 5.82 -12.69 5.92
CA ILE A 21 4.50 -12.32 5.39
C ILE A 21 3.45 -13.41 5.62
N VAL A 22 3.77 -14.67 5.31
CA VAL A 22 2.82 -15.79 5.34
C VAL A 22 2.62 -16.29 6.77
N ASP A 23 3.72 -16.52 7.49
CA ASP A 23 3.70 -17.17 8.80
C ASP A 23 3.70 -16.16 9.95
N SER A 24 4.02 -14.90 9.65
CA SER A 24 4.35 -13.88 10.65
C SER A 24 5.51 -14.32 11.54
N GLY A 25 6.52 -14.96 10.95
CA GLY A 25 7.65 -15.56 11.67
C GLY A 25 8.57 -14.52 12.30
N ASN A 26 8.56 -14.41 13.63
CA ASN A 26 9.38 -13.44 14.37
C ASN A 26 10.89 -13.72 14.21
N ASP A 27 11.26 -14.99 14.15
CA ASP A 27 12.63 -15.46 13.87
C ASP A 27 13.13 -14.98 12.49
N ALA A 28 12.29 -15.09 11.45
CA ALA A 28 12.61 -14.58 10.13
C ALA A 28 12.73 -13.04 10.11
N THR A 29 11.85 -12.35 10.84
CA THR A 29 11.90 -10.89 10.98
C THR A 29 13.20 -10.43 11.67
N VAL A 30 13.56 -11.08 12.77
CA VAL A 30 14.81 -10.79 13.50
C VAL A 30 16.03 -11.06 12.62
N ALA A 31 16.05 -12.19 11.89
CA ALA A 31 17.16 -12.52 11.01
C ALA A 31 17.35 -11.48 9.89
N LEU A 32 16.25 -11.03 9.26
CA LEU A 32 16.29 -9.94 8.28
C LEU A 32 16.75 -8.62 8.89
N ALA A 33 16.20 -8.26 10.06
CA ALA A 33 16.53 -7.03 10.75
C ALA A 33 18.03 -6.95 11.09
N GLN A 34 18.58 -8.02 11.66
CA GLN A 34 20.01 -8.09 11.97
C GLN A 34 20.88 -8.06 10.71
N LYS A 35 20.44 -8.70 9.62
CA LYS A 35 21.19 -8.67 8.35
C LYS A 35 21.25 -7.28 7.72
N ILE A 36 20.17 -6.51 7.83
CA ILE A 36 20.03 -5.19 7.18
C ILE A 36 20.53 -4.06 8.08
N GLY A 37 20.07 -4.03 9.33
CA GLY A 37 20.41 -2.98 10.30
C GLY A 37 21.62 -3.28 11.17
N GLY A 38 22.30 -4.43 10.98
CA GLY A 38 23.40 -4.92 11.82
C GLY A 38 22.95 -5.42 13.20
N THR A 39 21.97 -4.74 13.81
CA THR A 39 21.31 -5.09 15.07
C THR A 39 19.80 -4.88 14.95
N ARG A 40 19.03 -5.36 15.93
CA ARG A 40 17.58 -5.09 15.99
C ARG A 40 17.31 -3.59 16.14
N ALA A 41 18.01 -2.92 17.06
CA ALA A 41 17.89 -1.49 17.30
C ALA A 41 18.27 -0.65 16.06
N GLY A 42 19.33 -1.07 15.35
CA GLY A 42 19.71 -0.44 14.07
C GLY A 42 18.60 -0.57 13.03
N PHE A 43 17.93 -1.71 12.94
CA PHE A 43 16.79 -1.86 12.03
C PHE A 43 15.56 -1.07 12.48
N VAL A 44 15.27 -0.98 13.78
CA VAL A 44 14.20 -0.13 14.31
C VAL A 44 14.43 1.34 13.95
N THR A 45 15.68 1.81 13.99
CA THR A 45 16.05 3.15 13.53
C THR A 45 15.66 3.34 12.07
N LEU A 46 16.00 2.38 11.20
CA LEU A 46 15.59 2.41 9.79
C LEU A 46 14.06 2.39 9.63
N MET A 47 13.33 1.61 10.44
CA MET A 47 11.87 1.57 10.39
C MET A 47 11.26 2.95 10.67
N ASN A 48 11.76 3.66 11.68
CA ASN A 48 11.30 5.01 12.02
C ASN A 48 11.73 6.06 10.98
N ASP A 49 12.92 5.95 10.41
CA ASP A 49 13.35 6.78 9.28
C ASP A 49 12.40 6.62 8.08
N TYR A 50 12.01 5.38 7.77
CA TYR A 50 11.03 5.11 6.72
C TYR A 50 9.63 5.61 7.10
N ALA A 51 9.20 5.46 8.36
CA ALA A 51 7.93 6.01 8.81
C ALA A 51 7.86 7.53 8.55
N GLN A 52 8.93 8.26 8.86
CA GLN A 52 9.01 9.70 8.57
C GLN A 52 8.99 9.99 7.06
N ARG A 53 9.79 9.28 6.26
CA ARG A 53 9.87 9.47 4.80
C ARG A 53 8.54 9.20 4.08
N LEU A 54 7.77 8.26 4.60
CA LEU A 54 6.45 7.88 4.07
C LEU A 54 5.31 8.74 4.64
N GLY A 55 5.61 9.69 5.56
CA GLY A 55 4.60 10.55 6.17
C GLY A 55 3.68 9.82 7.16
N LEU A 56 4.17 8.77 7.82
CA LEU A 56 3.43 8.03 8.86
C LEU A 56 3.47 8.80 10.19
N HIS A 57 2.71 9.89 10.27
CA HIS A 57 2.80 10.87 11.37
C HIS A 57 2.33 10.36 12.73
N SER A 58 1.70 9.19 12.80
CA SER A 58 1.17 8.60 14.03
C SER A 58 1.61 7.14 14.18
N THR A 59 2.86 6.88 13.79
CA THR A 59 3.50 5.57 13.88
C THR A 59 4.88 5.71 14.49
N HIS A 60 5.17 4.86 15.48
CA HIS A 60 6.49 4.73 16.09
C HIS A 60 6.78 3.24 16.34
N TYR A 61 7.96 2.80 15.94
CA TYR A 61 8.42 1.42 16.10
C TYR A 61 9.49 1.35 17.17
N GLU A 62 9.34 0.40 18.08
CA GLU A 62 10.30 0.07 19.14
C GLU A 62 10.81 -1.38 19.06
N ASP A 63 10.24 -2.18 18.15
CA ASP A 63 10.66 -3.55 17.91
C ASP A 63 10.44 -3.91 16.44
N VAL A 64 11.07 -4.98 16.00
CA VAL A 64 11.04 -5.42 14.60
C VAL A 64 9.87 -6.35 14.32
N ASP A 65 9.38 -7.09 15.32
CA ASP A 65 8.39 -8.17 15.15
C ASP A 65 6.98 -7.85 15.67
N GLY A 66 6.80 -6.67 16.28
CA GLY A 66 5.51 -6.16 16.76
C GLY A 66 5.04 -6.75 18.09
N LEU A 67 5.94 -7.31 18.89
CA LEU A 67 5.63 -7.66 20.28
C LEU A 67 5.28 -6.41 21.12
N PRO A 68 4.40 -6.54 22.13
CA PRO A 68 4.01 -5.39 22.94
C PRO A 68 5.20 -4.82 23.72
N VAL A 69 5.57 -3.59 23.40
CA VAL A 69 6.53 -2.78 24.13
C VAL A 69 5.99 -1.34 24.23
N PRO A 70 6.37 -0.55 25.25
CA PRO A 70 5.98 0.86 25.35
C PRO A 70 6.35 1.62 24.07
N ASP A 71 5.56 2.65 23.75
CA ASP A 71 5.74 3.51 22.58
C ASP A 71 5.74 2.82 21.20
N HIS A 72 5.47 1.52 21.11
CA HIS A 72 5.25 0.84 19.82
C HIS A 72 3.79 0.99 19.35
N TYR A 73 3.53 1.91 18.41
CA TYR A 73 2.16 2.19 17.95
C TYR A 73 2.07 2.56 16.47
N THR A 74 0.86 2.51 15.95
CA THR A 74 0.50 2.96 14.59
C THR A 74 -0.99 3.30 14.54
N THR A 75 -1.47 3.78 13.40
CA THR A 75 -2.89 4.03 13.15
C THR A 75 -3.40 3.29 11.92
N ALA A 76 -4.72 3.17 11.79
CA ALA A 76 -5.33 2.59 10.60
C ALA A 76 -4.97 3.38 9.33
N ARG A 77 -4.84 4.72 9.44
CA ARG A 77 -4.47 5.60 8.33
C ARG A 77 -3.02 5.36 7.89
N ASP A 78 -2.08 5.34 8.82
CA ASP A 78 -0.66 5.14 8.50
C ASP A 78 -0.41 3.76 7.91
N LEU A 79 -1.06 2.73 8.44
CA LEU A 79 -1.02 1.39 7.87
C LEU A 79 -1.59 1.34 6.44
N ALA A 80 -2.65 2.10 6.16
CA ALA A 80 -3.19 2.21 4.80
C ALA A 80 -2.22 2.94 3.86
N THR A 81 -1.57 4.01 4.31
CA THR A 81 -0.52 4.72 3.56
C THR A 81 0.65 3.80 3.24
N LEU A 82 1.20 3.10 4.25
CA LEU A 82 2.26 2.12 4.07
C LEU A 82 1.87 1.03 3.06
N ALA A 83 0.63 0.56 3.13
CA ALA A 83 0.10 -0.42 2.19
C ALA A 83 0.03 0.10 0.75
N VAL A 84 -0.42 1.34 0.54
CA VAL A 84 -0.42 1.99 -0.78
C VAL A 84 1.00 2.07 -1.33
N ASP A 85 1.95 2.54 -0.53
CA ASP A 85 3.34 2.71 -0.95
C ASP A 85 3.99 1.36 -1.26
N LEU A 86 3.80 0.34 -0.42
CA LEU A 86 4.29 -1.02 -0.68
C LEU A 86 3.76 -1.58 -2.00
N ILE A 87 2.47 -1.39 -2.27
CA ILE A 87 1.85 -1.84 -3.52
C ILE A 87 2.46 -1.07 -4.69
N ARG A 88 2.53 0.26 -4.61
CA ARG A 88 3.03 1.14 -5.69
C ARG A 88 4.50 0.90 -6.02
N ASP A 89 5.35 0.88 -5.01
CA ASP A 89 6.81 0.96 -5.18
C ASP A 89 7.46 -0.42 -5.32
N PHE A 90 6.79 -1.49 -4.87
CA PHE A 90 7.30 -2.86 -4.91
C PHE A 90 6.36 -3.85 -5.63
N PRO A 91 5.91 -3.55 -6.87
CA PRO A 91 4.97 -4.41 -7.60
C PRO A 91 5.50 -5.84 -7.80
N GLN A 92 6.82 -6.00 -7.95
CA GLN A 92 7.51 -7.28 -8.11
C GLN A 92 7.37 -8.22 -6.90
N TYR A 93 7.07 -7.70 -5.71
CA TYR A 93 6.93 -8.50 -4.49
C TYR A 93 5.47 -8.75 -4.07
N ARG A 94 4.49 -8.16 -4.77
CA ARG A 94 3.05 -8.33 -4.47
C ARG A 94 2.61 -9.80 -4.41
N PHE A 95 3.27 -10.68 -5.16
CA PHE A 95 2.93 -12.10 -5.18
C PHE A 95 3.11 -12.78 -3.81
N ILE A 96 4.02 -12.30 -2.96
CA ILE A 96 4.32 -12.91 -1.65
C ILE A 96 3.07 -12.85 -0.76
N PHE A 97 2.37 -11.71 -0.76
CA PHE A 97 1.15 -11.51 0.04
C PHE A 97 -0.01 -12.43 -0.37
N LYS A 98 0.01 -12.96 -1.59
CA LYS A 98 -1.01 -13.88 -2.12
C LYS A 98 -0.73 -15.35 -1.82
N ILE A 99 0.45 -15.67 -1.29
CA ILE A 99 0.82 -17.05 -0.97
C ILE A 99 -0.12 -17.56 0.13
N LYS A 100 -0.88 -18.62 -0.18
CA LYS A 100 -1.84 -19.24 0.75
C LYS A 100 -1.15 -20.15 1.77
N LYS A 101 -0.11 -20.87 1.34
CA LYS A 101 0.66 -21.78 2.18
C LYS A 101 2.13 -21.62 1.88
N PHE A 102 2.96 -21.66 2.90
CA PHE A 102 4.41 -21.64 2.77
C PHE A 102 4.98 -22.83 3.53
N THR A 103 5.94 -23.52 2.93
CA THR A 103 6.61 -24.68 3.52
C THR A 103 8.09 -24.36 3.68
N TRP A 104 8.57 -24.47 4.91
CA TRP A 104 9.98 -24.35 5.27
C TRP A 104 10.36 -25.49 6.21
N ASP A 105 11.50 -26.13 5.97
CA ASP A 105 12.01 -27.22 6.80
C ASP A 105 10.95 -28.29 7.13
N HIS A 106 10.27 -28.77 6.09
CA HIS A 106 9.16 -29.74 6.17
C HIS A 106 7.91 -29.27 6.94
N ILE A 107 7.89 -28.05 7.48
CA ILE A 107 6.77 -27.46 8.20
C ILE A 107 5.97 -26.57 7.25
N THR A 108 4.69 -26.93 7.04
CA THR A 108 3.78 -26.13 6.22
C THR A 108 2.89 -25.27 7.09
N GLN A 109 2.93 -23.96 6.84
CA GLN A 109 2.12 -22.97 7.53
C GLN A 109 1.14 -22.31 6.56
N ARG A 110 -0.02 -21.92 7.08
CA ARG A 110 -1.09 -21.28 6.31
C ARG A 110 -1.05 -19.78 6.55
N ASN A 111 -1.23 -19.00 5.48
CA ASN A 111 -1.42 -17.56 5.60
C ASN A 111 -2.64 -17.28 6.49
N ARG A 112 -2.52 -16.28 7.36
CA ARG A 112 -3.56 -15.94 8.35
C ARG A 112 -4.63 -14.99 7.79
N VAL A 113 -4.42 -14.42 6.61
CA VAL A 113 -5.42 -13.62 5.89
C VAL A 113 -6.45 -14.55 5.24
N SER A 114 -7.39 -15.08 6.01
CA SER A 114 -8.37 -16.11 5.55
C SER A 114 -9.17 -15.70 4.32
N LEU A 115 -9.35 -14.40 4.06
CA LEU A 115 -10.03 -13.89 2.87
C LEU A 115 -9.34 -14.27 1.54
N LEU A 116 -8.04 -14.60 1.54
CA LEU A 116 -7.37 -15.15 0.35
C LEU A 116 -8.03 -16.46 -0.15
N TRP A 117 -8.74 -17.19 0.71
CA TRP A 117 -9.39 -18.44 0.38
C TRP A 117 -10.82 -18.27 -0.11
N THR A 118 -11.50 -17.22 0.36
CA THR A 118 -12.94 -17.05 0.19
C THR A 118 -13.29 -15.90 -0.76
N ASP A 119 -12.41 -14.90 -0.93
CA ASP A 119 -12.61 -13.77 -1.82
C ASP A 119 -11.54 -13.77 -2.94
N PRO A 120 -11.91 -13.98 -4.22
CA PRO A 120 -10.95 -14.00 -5.33
C PRO A 120 -10.32 -12.64 -5.64
N TYR A 121 -10.91 -11.53 -5.15
CA TYR A 121 -10.40 -10.18 -5.34
C TYR A 121 -9.34 -9.81 -4.29
N VAL A 122 -9.34 -10.46 -3.12
CA VAL A 122 -8.34 -10.22 -2.07
C VAL A 122 -6.97 -10.75 -2.51
N LYS A 123 -5.94 -9.92 -2.33
CA LYS A 123 -4.55 -10.19 -2.75
C LYS A 123 -3.54 -10.12 -1.60
N GLY A 124 -3.99 -10.09 -0.34
CA GLY A 124 -3.11 -9.96 0.83
C GLY A 124 -3.80 -9.19 1.96
N MET A 125 -3.09 -8.68 2.98
CA MET A 125 -1.63 -8.55 3.08
C MET A 125 -1.07 -8.99 4.43
N LYS A 126 -1.72 -8.62 5.54
CA LYS A 126 -1.22 -8.99 6.87
C LYS A 126 -2.34 -9.07 7.92
N THR A 127 -2.12 -9.91 8.92
CA THR A 127 -2.92 -9.94 10.15
C THR A 127 -2.04 -9.71 11.37
N GLY A 128 -2.65 -9.25 12.46
CA GLY A 128 -2.00 -9.06 13.75
C GLY A 128 -2.91 -9.51 14.89
N TYR A 129 -2.31 -9.95 16.00
CA TYR A 129 -3.02 -10.22 17.24
C TYR A 129 -2.05 -10.19 18.42
N THR A 130 -2.40 -9.43 19.43
CA THR A 130 -1.91 -9.57 20.81
C THR A 130 -3.09 -9.33 21.75
N LYS A 131 -2.96 -9.70 23.03
CA LYS A 131 -4.02 -9.44 24.01
C LYS A 131 -4.35 -7.94 24.12
N ALA A 132 -3.34 -7.08 23.99
CA ALA A 132 -3.49 -5.63 24.06
C ALA A 132 -4.07 -5.02 22.76
N ALA A 133 -3.60 -5.49 21.61
CA ALA A 133 -3.99 -4.95 20.31
C ALA A 133 -5.34 -5.47 19.79
N GLY A 134 -5.87 -6.56 20.37
CA GLY A 134 -7.02 -7.27 19.81
C GLY A 134 -6.70 -7.90 18.46
N TYR A 135 -7.74 -8.25 17.70
CA TYR A 135 -7.58 -8.85 16.38
C TYR A 135 -7.52 -7.75 15.30
N CYS A 136 -6.43 -7.74 14.53
CA CYS A 136 -6.20 -6.75 13.46
C CYS A 136 -6.11 -7.44 12.10
N MET A 137 -6.57 -6.77 11.06
CA MET A 137 -6.44 -7.22 9.67
C MET A 137 -6.23 -6.03 8.73
N LEU A 138 -5.27 -6.21 7.82
CA LEU A 138 -4.99 -5.29 6.75
C LEU A 138 -5.02 -6.07 5.44
N ILE A 139 -5.93 -5.68 4.55
CA ILE A 139 -6.08 -6.32 3.25
C ILE A 139 -5.98 -5.34 2.09
N TYR A 140 -5.48 -5.86 0.98
CA TYR A 140 -5.60 -5.24 -0.34
C TYR A 140 -6.48 -6.15 -1.20
N ALA A 141 -7.48 -5.57 -1.86
CA ALA A 141 -8.31 -6.23 -2.84
C ALA A 141 -8.29 -5.45 -4.15
N ASP A 142 -8.39 -6.14 -5.27
CA ASP A 142 -8.53 -5.54 -6.59
C ASP A 142 -9.67 -6.18 -7.35
N ARG A 143 -10.67 -5.38 -7.71
CA ARG A 143 -11.81 -5.80 -8.53
C ARG A 143 -11.90 -4.91 -9.76
N LYS A 144 -11.58 -5.50 -10.92
CA LYS A 144 -11.68 -4.83 -12.24
C LYS A 144 -10.88 -3.51 -12.30
N GLY A 145 -9.68 -3.47 -11.72
CA GLY A 145 -8.80 -2.30 -11.74
C GLY A 145 -9.14 -1.22 -10.71
N MET A 146 -10.13 -1.47 -9.85
CA MET A 146 -10.35 -0.68 -8.64
C MET A 146 -9.70 -1.40 -7.48
N GLY A 147 -8.54 -0.90 -7.05
CA GLY A 147 -7.85 -1.36 -5.86
C GLY A 147 -8.43 -0.71 -4.60
N LEU A 148 -8.70 -1.51 -3.56
CA LEU A 148 -9.13 -1.04 -2.25
C LEU A 148 -8.25 -1.63 -1.15
N ILE A 149 -7.95 -0.81 -0.16
CA ILE A 149 -7.26 -1.22 1.08
C ILE A 149 -8.25 -1.07 2.23
N SER A 150 -8.32 -2.09 3.07
CA SER A 150 -9.08 -2.05 4.33
C SER A 150 -8.14 -2.33 5.49
N VAL A 151 -8.29 -1.53 6.55
CA VAL A 151 -7.57 -1.69 7.81
C VAL A 151 -8.59 -1.72 8.95
N VAL A 152 -8.66 -2.85 9.66
CA VAL A 152 -9.45 -2.99 10.88
C VAL A 152 -8.53 -3.34 12.04
N LEU A 153 -8.69 -2.63 13.15
CA LEU A 153 -7.86 -2.75 14.34
C LEU A 153 -8.73 -3.11 15.54
N LYS A 154 -8.16 -3.87 16.48
CA LYS A 154 -8.77 -4.16 17.78
C LYS A 154 -10.18 -4.74 17.74
N THR A 155 -10.46 -5.62 16.78
CA THR A 155 -11.73 -6.36 16.77
C THR A 155 -11.71 -7.42 17.88
N PRO A 156 -12.89 -7.86 18.38
CA PRO A 156 -12.97 -8.75 19.55
C PRO A 156 -12.63 -10.22 19.23
N SER A 157 -12.67 -10.63 17.96
CA SER A 157 -12.42 -12.00 17.55
C SER A 157 -11.78 -12.10 16.17
N TRP A 158 -11.28 -13.30 15.87
CA TRP A 158 -10.78 -13.65 14.54
C TRP A 158 -11.85 -13.44 13.46
N ASP A 159 -13.07 -13.91 13.71
CA ASP A 159 -14.16 -13.80 12.72
C ASP A 159 -14.61 -12.35 12.54
N ALA A 160 -14.61 -11.55 13.61
CA ALA A 160 -14.96 -10.13 13.52
C ALA A 160 -14.02 -9.37 12.57
N ARG A 161 -12.69 -9.53 12.68
CA ARG A 161 -11.76 -8.85 11.75
C ARG A 161 -11.95 -9.27 10.29
N VAL A 162 -12.35 -10.52 10.06
CA VAL A 162 -12.60 -11.06 8.72
C VAL A 162 -13.87 -10.44 8.15
N ASN A 163 -14.96 -10.48 8.92
CA ASN A 163 -16.26 -9.95 8.52
C ASN A 163 -16.21 -8.44 8.32
N ASP A 164 -15.59 -7.69 9.22
CA ASP A 164 -15.47 -6.24 9.13
C ASP A 164 -14.62 -5.83 7.92
N SER A 165 -13.51 -6.52 7.68
CA SER A 165 -12.67 -6.26 6.49
C SER A 165 -13.42 -6.56 5.19
N GLN A 166 -14.16 -7.68 5.13
CA GLN A 166 -14.99 -8.02 3.98
C GLN A 166 -16.10 -6.98 3.77
N ALA A 167 -16.75 -6.55 4.85
CA ALA A 167 -17.81 -5.54 4.81
C ALA A 167 -17.30 -4.21 4.24
N LEU A 168 -16.13 -3.74 4.69
CA LEU A 168 -15.51 -2.50 4.20
C LEU A 168 -15.19 -2.55 2.70
N ILE A 169 -14.53 -3.61 2.21
CA ILE A 169 -14.24 -3.70 0.76
C ILE A 169 -15.52 -3.89 -0.06
N THR A 170 -16.50 -4.63 0.46
CA THR A 170 -17.79 -4.82 -0.19
C THR A 170 -18.54 -3.50 -0.31
N TYR A 171 -18.57 -2.70 0.77
CA TYR A 171 -19.10 -1.35 0.77
C TYR A 171 -18.41 -0.47 -0.28
N GLY A 172 -17.07 -0.45 -0.29
CA GLY A 172 -16.30 0.30 -1.28
C GLY A 172 -16.67 -0.07 -2.72
N TYR A 173 -16.76 -1.36 -3.05
CA TYR A 173 -17.14 -1.78 -4.41
C TYR A 173 -18.60 -1.52 -4.77
N ASN A 174 -19.51 -1.59 -3.78
CA ASN A 174 -20.94 -1.41 -4.00
C ASN A 174 -21.35 0.05 -4.13
N PHE A 175 -20.64 0.97 -3.48
CA PHE A 175 -21.02 2.39 -3.42
C PHE A 175 -20.07 3.31 -4.16
N PHE A 176 -18.88 2.85 -4.54
CA PHE A 176 -17.90 3.66 -5.26
C PHE A 176 -17.46 3.00 -6.57
N LYS A 177 -16.93 3.84 -7.46
CA LYS A 177 -16.27 3.43 -8.70
C LYS A 177 -15.13 4.40 -9.01
N ASN A 178 -14.14 3.93 -9.76
CA ASN A 178 -13.14 4.81 -10.37
C ASN A 178 -13.67 5.31 -11.72
N GLU A 179 -13.75 6.62 -11.88
CA GLU A 179 -14.00 7.30 -13.14
C GLU A 179 -12.69 7.81 -13.72
N ARG A 180 -12.48 7.58 -15.01
CA ARG A 180 -11.33 8.11 -15.74
C ARG A 180 -11.68 9.49 -16.26
N VAL A 181 -11.07 10.50 -15.64
CA VAL A 181 -11.28 11.91 -16.01
C VAL A 181 -10.46 12.27 -17.23
N ALA A 182 -9.21 11.81 -17.28
CA ALA A 182 -8.34 12.05 -18.42
C ALA A 182 -7.33 10.90 -18.59
N THR A 183 -6.92 10.67 -19.83
CA THR A 183 -5.87 9.70 -20.17
C THR A 183 -4.54 10.42 -20.35
N ALA A 184 -3.46 9.82 -19.84
CA ALA A 184 -2.11 10.35 -20.00
C ALA A 184 -1.81 10.70 -21.47
N GLY A 185 -1.22 11.87 -21.70
CA GLY A 185 -0.83 12.32 -23.04
C GLY A 185 -1.98 12.72 -23.97
N THR A 186 -3.24 12.63 -23.53
CA THR A 186 -4.38 13.17 -24.29
C THR A 186 -4.35 14.69 -24.22
N VAL A 187 -4.45 15.34 -25.37
CA VAL A 187 -4.52 16.81 -25.44
C VAL A 187 -5.90 17.26 -24.95
N LEU A 188 -5.92 17.96 -23.81
CA LEU A 188 -7.12 18.54 -23.23
C LEU A 188 -7.35 19.99 -23.69
N SER A 189 -6.27 20.72 -23.98
CA SER A 189 -6.33 22.10 -24.47
C SER A 189 -5.16 22.41 -25.40
N LYS A 190 -5.30 23.47 -26.20
CA LYS A 190 -4.25 24.00 -27.07
C LYS A 190 -4.17 25.53 -26.90
N PRO A 191 -3.74 26.04 -25.73
CA PRO A 191 -3.63 27.47 -25.50
C PRO A 191 -2.61 28.14 -26.43
N ARG A 192 -2.82 29.43 -26.66
CA ARG A 192 -1.81 30.28 -27.32
C ARG A 192 -0.59 30.41 -26.43
N VAL A 193 0.59 30.33 -27.04
CA VAL A 193 1.88 30.57 -26.41
C VAL A 193 2.54 31.75 -27.09
N TYR A 194 2.70 32.84 -26.35
CA TYR A 194 3.35 34.05 -26.84
C TYR A 194 4.85 33.80 -27.03
N GLU A 195 5.45 34.52 -27.98
CA GLU A 195 6.88 34.41 -28.34
C GLU A 195 7.30 33.01 -28.86
N SER A 196 6.33 32.12 -29.09
CA SER A 196 6.56 30.83 -29.74
C SER A 196 6.43 30.95 -31.26
N ALA A 197 7.38 30.39 -32.01
CA ALA A 197 7.27 30.27 -33.46
C ALA A 197 6.05 29.44 -33.90
N ALA A 198 5.64 28.46 -33.09
CA ALA A 198 4.46 27.63 -33.35
C ALA A 198 3.14 28.30 -32.89
N GLY A 199 3.22 29.32 -32.02
CA GLY A 199 2.08 30.10 -31.52
C GLY A 199 1.13 29.40 -30.55
N TYR A 200 1.13 28.07 -30.47
CA TYR A 200 0.26 27.26 -29.60
C TYR A 200 1.02 26.04 -29.08
N ALA A 201 0.60 25.50 -27.93
CA ALA A 201 1.13 24.25 -27.40
C ALA A 201 0.01 23.31 -26.96
N PRO A 202 0.06 22.00 -27.28
CA PRO A 202 -0.87 21.03 -26.72
C PRO A 202 -0.60 20.83 -25.22
N VAL A 203 -1.65 20.89 -24.41
CA VAL A 203 -1.60 20.68 -22.97
C VAL A 203 -2.51 19.52 -22.61
N GLY A 204 -2.01 18.65 -21.74
CA GLY A 204 -2.68 17.45 -21.27
C GLY A 204 -1.95 16.87 -20.06
N PRO A 205 -2.54 15.88 -19.36
CA PRO A 205 -1.96 15.38 -18.14
C PRO A 205 -0.81 14.42 -18.45
N ALA A 206 0.27 14.53 -17.67
CA ALA A 206 1.42 13.62 -17.77
C ALA A 206 1.06 12.17 -17.38
N HIS A 207 0.07 12.00 -16.50
CA HIS A 207 -0.43 10.71 -16.03
C HIS A 207 -1.95 10.64 -16.18
N SER A 208 -2.49 9.42 -16.25
CA SER A 208 -3.94 9.27 -16.30
C SER A 208 -4.57 9.69 -14.98
N VAL A 209 -5.64 10.49 -15.05
CA VAL A 209 -6.36 10.97 -13.87
C VAL A 209 -7.56 10.07 -13.64
N LEU A 210 -7.55 9.38 -12.50
CA LEU A 210 -8.65 8.55 -12.00
C LEU A 210 -9.21 9.19 -10.73
N LEU A 211 -10.53 9.34 -10.66
CA LEU A 211 -11.23 9.79 -9.45
C LEU A 211 -12.11 8.68 -8.90
N THR A 212 -12.03 8.41 -7.61
CA THR A 212 -12.99 7.56 -6.93
C THR A 212 -14.22 8.39 -6.57
N VAL A 213 -15.37 8.03 -7.15
CA VAL A 213 -16.64 8.74 -6.99
C VAL A 213 -17.70 7.79 -6.46
N THR A 214 -18.77 8.34 -5.88
CA THR A 214 -19.95 7.55 -5.55
C THR A 214 -20.62 7.03 -6.81
N ARG A 215 -21.14 5.80 -6.76
CA ARG A 215 -22.01 5.30 -7.82
C ARG A 215 -23.28 6.13 -7.87
N GLY A 216 -23.73 6.45 -9.07
CA GLY A 216 -24.87 7.35 -9.28
C GLY A 216 -24.53 8.84 -9.18
N HIS A 217 -23.26 9.24 -9.03
CA HIS A 217 -22.89 10.66 -9.13
C HIS A 217 -23.35 11.28 -10.46
N HIS A 218 -23.66 12.57 -10.42
CA HIS A 218 -23.91 13.39 -11.63
C HIS A 218 -22.62 13.57 -12.44
N ALA A 219 -22.75 14.08 -13.67
CA ALA A 219 -21.61 14.31 -14.55
C ALA A 219 -20.52 15.14 -13.86
N LEU A 220 -19.27 14.67 -13.93
CA LEU A 220 -18.11 15.41 -13.45
C LEU A 220 -17.91 16.67 -14.28
N GLN A 221 -17.76 17.81 -13.61
CA GLN A 221 -17.35 19.05 -14.25
C GLN A 221 -15.84 19.21 -14.06
N THR A 222 -15.14 19.48 -15.15
CA THR A 222 -13.69 19.70 -15.16
C THR A 222 -13.38 21.07 -15.76
N HIS A 223 -12.36 21.73 -15.24
CA HIS A 223 -11.82 22.97 -15.78
C HIS A 223 -10.30 22.94 -15.61
N ILE A 224 -9.59 23.66 -16.47
CA ILE A 224 -8.13 23.81 -16.40
C ILE A 224 -7.84 25.15 -15.73
N VAL A 225 -7.00 25.13 -14.70
CA VAL A 225 -6.47 26.33 -14.06
C VAL A 225 -5.01 26.49 -14.46
N TRP A 226 -4.70 27.60 -15.12
CA TRP A 226 -3.32 27.90 -15.52
C TRP A 226 -2.55 28.48 -14.34
N ASN A 227 -1.34 27.97 -14.10
CA ASN A 227 -0.44 28.50 -13.07
C ASN A 227 -0.07 29.96 -13.38
N HIS A 228 0.13 30.26 -14.66
CA HIS A 228 0.42 31.61 -15.19
C HIS A 228 -0.30 31.83 -16.52
N TRP A 229 -0.79 33.05 -16.75
CA TRP A 229 -1.40 33.45 -18.02
C TRP A 229 -1.01 34.89 -18.37
N PRO A 230 -0.67 35.20 -19.64
CA PRO A 230 -0.58 34.28 -20.77
C PRO A 230 0.61 33.33 -20.68
N LEU A 231 0.55 32.19 -21.39
CA LEU A 231 1.71 31.32 -21.56
C LEU A 231 2.72 31.97 -22.52
N VAL A 232 4.00 31.94 -22.17
CA VAL A 232 5.10 32.55 -22.95
C VAL A 232 6.21 31.52 -23.17
N ALA A 233 6.85 31.53 -24.33
CA ALA A 233 8.00 30.70 -24.63
C ALA A 233 9.26 31.13 -23.83
N PRO A 234 10.24 30.24 -23.61
CA PRO A 234 10.23 28.82 -23.97
C PRO A 234 9.41 27.95 -23.00
N LEU A 235 8.64 27.01 -23.55
CA LEU A 235 7.96 25.95 -22.78
C LEU A 235 8.62 24.61 -23.07
N ALA A 236 9.24 24.01 -22.05
CA ALA A 236 9.78 22.66 -22.17
C ALA A 236 8.66 21.61 -22.22
N ALA A 237 8.88 20.50 -22.94
CA ALA A 237 7.96 19.37 -22.89
C ALA A 237 7.86 18.82 -21.47
N GLY A 238 6.63 18.61 -20.99
CA GLY A 238 6.37 18.17 -19.61
C GLY A 238 6.42 19.28 -18.56
N ALA A 239 6.57 20.55 -18.95
CA ALA A 239 6.43 21.67 -18.03
C ALA A 239 5.03 21.69 -17.39
N ASP A 240 5.00 21.86 -16.06
CA ASP A 240 3.77 22.09 -15.32
C ASP A 240 3.26 23.51 -15.57
N VAL A 241 2.20 23.61 -16.37
CA VAL A 241 1.59 24.88 -16.78
C VAL A 241 0.26 25.14 -16.08
N GLY A 242 -0.24 24.19 -15.28
CA GLY A 242 -1.56 24.26 -14.67
C GLY A 242 -2.07 22.93 -14.13
N THR A 243 -3.23 23.00 -13.49
CA THR A 243 -3.96 21.85 -12.91
C THR A 243 -5.30 21.65 -13.56
#